data_AF-A0A1A9RS48-F1
#
_entry.id   AF-A0A1A9RS48-F1
#
_cell.length_a   1.000
_cell.length_b   1.000
_cell.length_c   1.000
_cell.angle_alpha   90.00
_cell.angle_beta   90.00
_cell.angle_gamma   90.00
#
_symmetry.space_group_name_H-M   'P 1'
#
loop_
_entity.id
_entity.type
_entity.pdbx_description
1 polymer ?
#
loop_
_entity_poly.entity_id
_entity_poly.type
_entity_poly.pdbx_seq_one_letter_code
_entity_poly.pdbx_strand_id
1 'polypeptide(L)'
;MNQKIWSVIGLCIVFAVVLFSIYSLAEQREYYQSSMLLSKEDYRMIIRSVKYGMVLVVLVFASFFLSEVLQEWRIHPMQYLLVGAALSIFYLLLLSLAEHIGFTAAYAVGAFACISLLFWYLHFVLATTRGVYMMTALLMAAYGTMFVLVKMQQYNLLAGSCLLFAALFTVMYYTREIDWYALGKPAGKE
;
A
#
# COMPACT_ATOMS: atom_id res chain seq x y z
N MET A 1 16.84 -2.27 16.25
CA MET A 1 16.47 -1.73 14.92
C MET A 1 16.81 -2.70 13.78
N ASN A 2 18.03 -3.26 13.74
CA ASN A 2 18.45 -4.16 12.65
C ASN A 2 17.49 -5.36 12.40
N GLN A 3 17.08 -6.08 13.46
CA GLN A 3 16.15 -7.23 13.31
C GLN A 3 14.76 -6.84 12.75
N LYS A 4 14.27 -5.63 13.05
CA LYS A 4 12.99 -5.13 12.52
C LYS A 4 13.09 -4.79 11.04
N ILE A 5 14.18 -4.15 10.61
CA ILE A 5 14.42 -3.84 9.20
C ILE A 5 14.45 -5.12 8.36
N TRP A 6 15.15 -6.15 8.83
CA TRP A 6 15.14 -7.48 8.19
C TRP A 6 13.73 -8.09 8.12
N SER A 7 12.91 -7.91 9.15
CA SER A 7 11.52 -8.37 9.15
C SER A 7 10.65 -7.62 8.13
N VAL A 8 10.76 -6.29 8.03
CA VAL A 8 10.00 -5.47 7.07
C VAL A 8 10.40 -5.80 5.64
N ILE A 9 11.70 -5.97 5.37
CA ILE A 9 12.19 -6.39 4.05
C ILE A 9 11.65 -7.78 3.69
N GLY A 10 11.71 -8.74 4.62
CA GLY A 10 11.14 -10.07 4.42
C GLY A 10 9.64 -10.01 4.11
N LEU A 11 8.91 -9.15 4.81
CA LEU A 11 7.48 -8.95 4.60
C LEU A 11 7.17 -8.35 3.22
N CYS A 12 7.95 -7.37 2.76
CA CYS A 12 7.85 -6.83 1.40
C CYS A 12 8.02 -7.93 0.33
N ILE A 13 8.94 -8.87 0.54
CA ILE A 13 9.15 -10.00 -0.38
C ILE A 13 7.91 -10.91 -0.39
N VAL A 14 7.37 -11.24 0.79
CA VAL A 14 6.13 -12.04 0.89
C VAL A 14 4.99 -11.36 0.13
N PHE A 15 4.80 -10.06 0.30
CA PHE A 15 3.75 -9.32 -0.41
C PHE A 15 4.01 -9.20 -1.91
N ALA A 16 5.26 -9.10 -2.35
CA ALA A 16 5.60 -9.16 -3.77
C ALA A 16 5.17 -10.50 -4.39
N VAL A 17 5.40 -11.62 -3.69
CA VAL A 17 4.95 -12.96 -4.13
C VAL A 17 3.42 -13.04 -4.18
N VAL A 18 2.74 -12.56 -3.14
CA VAL A 18 1.26 -12.55 -3.12
C VAL A 18 0.69 -11.72 -4.27
N LEU A 19 1.22 -10.51 -4.50
CA LEU A 19 0.80 -9.67 -5.61
C LEU A 19 1.10 -10.29 -6.97
N PHE A 20 2.23 -11.00 -7.11
CA PHE A 20 2.54 -11.76 -8.32
C PHE A 20 1.53 -12.89 -8.56
N SER A 21 1.11 -13.61 -7.51
CA SER A 21 0.06 -14.62 -7.62
C SER A 21 -1.29 -14.01 -8.03
N ILE A 22 -1.66 -12.86 -7.47
CA ILE A 22 -2.89 -12.13 -7.85
C ILE A 22 -2.80 -11.63 -9.30
N TYR A 23 -1.63 -11.14 -9.71
CA TYR A 23 -1.39 -10.71 -11.09
C TYR A 23 -1.59 -11.88 -12.07
N SER A 24 -0.98 -13.03 -11.77
CA SER A 24 -1.13 -14.25 -12.58
C SER A 24 -2.58 -14.71 -12.64
N LEU A 25 -3.31 -14.64 -11.52
CA LEU A 25 -4.74 -14.96 -11.48
C LEU A 25 -5.57 -14.02 -12.36
N ALA A 26 -5.30 -12.71 -12.31
CA ALA A 26 -5.99 -11.71 -13.12
C ALA A 26 -5.73 -11.90 -14.63
N GLU A 27 -4.49 -12.22 -15.01
CA GLU A 27 -4.11 -12.52 -16.39
C GLU A 27 -4.80 -13.80 -16.90
N GLN A 28 -4.85 -14.84 -16.05
CA GLN A 28 -5.58 -16.06 -16.36
C GLN A 28 -7.08 -15.77 -16.59
N ARG A 29 -7.71 -15.00 -15.71
CA ARG A 29 -9.12 -14.59 -15.82
C ARG A 29 -9.43 -13.81 -17.10
N GLU A 30 -8.52 -12.93 -17.54
CA GLU A 30 -8.63 -12.21 -18.82
C GLU A 30 -8.61 -13.21 -20.00
N TYR A 31 -7.67 -14.17 -19.99
CA TYR A 31 -7.51 -15.15 -21.06
C TYR A 31 -8.73 -16.06 -21.24
N TYR A 32 -9.33 -16.53 -20.14
CA TYR A 32 -10.52 -17.38 -20.19
C TYR A 32 -11.84 -16.61 -20.37
N GLN A 33 -11.78 -15.28 -20.53
CA GLN A 33 -12.93 -14.40 -20.76
C GLN A 33 -14.12 -14.74 -19.84
N SER A 34 -13.81 -14.96 -18.56
CA SER A 34 -14.69 -15.63 -17.59
C SER A 34 -16.01 -14.92 -17.26
N SER A 35 -16.14 -13.63 -17.61
CA SER A 35 -17.36 -12.87 -17.42
C SER A 35 -17.77 -12.15 -18.71
N MET A 36 -19.04 -12.31 -19.11
CA MET A 36 -19.59 -11.72 -20.33
C MET A 36 -19.88 -10.22 -20.19
N LEU A 37 -19.91 -9.70 -18.96
CA LEU A 37 -20.21 -8.30 -18.63
C LEU A 37 -18.95 -7.41 -18.56
N LEU A 38 -17.76 -7.99 -18.35
CA LEU A 38 -16.54 -7.22 -18.20
C LEU A 38 -15.87 -6.98 -19.56
N SER A 39 -15.60 -5.71 -19.90
CA SER A 39 -14.85 -5.38 -21.11
C SER A 39 -13.37 -5.78 -20.98
N LYS A 40 -12.71 -6.05 -22.11
CA LYS A 40 -11.25 -6.24 -22.14
C LYS A 40 -10.49 -5.05 -21.55
N GLU A 41 -11.04 -3.84 -21.69
CA GLU A 41 -10.44 -2.63 -21.12
C GLU A 41 -10.45 -2.63 -19.59
N ASP A 42 -11.52 -3.12 -18.96
CA ASP A 42 -11.63 -3.21 -17.50
C ASP A 42 -10.65 -4.25 -16.94
N TYR A 43 -10.49 -5.41 -17.59
CA TYR A 43 -9.47 -6.39 -17.20
C TYR A 43 -8.05 -5.79 -17.25
N ARG A 44 -7.74 -5.01 -18.30
CA ARG A 44 -6.45 -4.30 -18.39
C ARG A 44 -6.26 -3.28 -17.27
N MET A 45 -7.32 -2.59 -16.84
CA MET A 45 -7.26 -1.69 -15.69
C MET A 45 -7.00 -2.43 -14.39
N ILE A 46 -7.61 -3.60 -14.18
CA ILE A 46 -7.37 -4.45 -13.00
C ILE A 46 -5.93 -4.94 -12.98
N ILE A 47 -5.44 -5.51 -14.10
CA ILE A 47 -4.07 -6.03 -14.20
C ILE A 47 -3.05 -4.92 -13.93
N ARG A 48 -3.28 -3.72 -14.46
CA ARG A 48 -2.44 -2.55 -14.13
C ARG A 48 -2.51 -2.16 -12.67
N SER A 49 -3.71 -2.17 -12.07
CA SER A 49 -3.88 -1.88 -10.64
C SER A 49 -3.03 -2.82 -9.79
N VAL A 50 -3.07 -4.13 -10.07
CA VAL A 50 -2.26 -5.13 -9.36
C VAL A 50 -0.76 -4.94 -9.62
N LYS A 51 -0.37 -4.65 -10.87
CA LYS A 51 1.03 -4.36 -11.23
C LYS A 51 1.61 -3.19 -10.44
N TYR A 52 0.82 -2.14 -10.22
CA TYR A 52 1.22 -0.99 -9.41
C TYR A 52 1.05 -1.22 -7.91
N GLY A 53 0.48 -2.35 -7.49
CA GLY A 53 0.21 -2.62 -6.09
C GLY A 53 1.44 -2.70 -5.20
N MET A 54 2.60 -3.05 -5.76
CA MET A 54 3.86 -3.02 -5.01
C MET A 54 4.23 -1.59 -4.55
N VAL A 55 3.94 -0.58 -5.37
CA VAL A 55 4.16 0.83 -5.01
C VAL A 55 3.27 1.20 -3.83
N LEU A 56 2.02 0.74 -3.81
CA LEU A 56 1.09 0.98 -2.70
C LEU A 56 1.59 0.32 -1.41
N VAL A 57 2.03 -0.94 -1.46
CA VAL A 57 2.58 -1.66 -0.30
C VAL A 57 3.81 -0.95 0.25
N VAL A 58 4.77 -0.60 -0.62
CA VAL A 58 6.01 0.09 -0.21
C VAL A 58 5.69 1.46 0.40
N LEU A 59 4.79 2.23 -0.20
CA LEU A 59 4.44 3.56 0.31
C LEU A 59 3.77 3.46 1.69
N VAL A 60 2.82 2.54 1.86
CA VAL A 60 2.15 2.33 3.15
C VAL A 60 3.16 1.86 4.21
N PHE A 61 3.98 0.84 3.91
CA PHE A 61 4.98 0.35 4.88
C PHE A 61 6.03 1.40 5.22
N ALA A 62 6.49 2.17 4.22
CA ALA A 62 7.41 3.29 4.47
C ALA A 62 6.78 4.35 5.37
N SER A 63 5.48 4.60 5.22
CA SER A 63 4.74 5.56 6.06
C SER A 63 4.62 5.08 7.50
N PHE A 64 4.28 3.80 7.70
CA PHE A 64 4.29 3.17 9.03
C PHE A 64 5.68 3.21 9.65
N PHE A 65 6.72 2.86 8.88
CA PHE A 65 8.10 2.90 9.33
C PHE A 65 8.56 4.31 9.71
N LEU A 66 8.27 5.31 8.89
CA LEU A 66 8.59 6.70 9.18
C LEU A 66 7.88 7.20 10.44
N SER A 67 6.61 6.82 10.63
CA SER A 67 5.87 7.18 11.84
C SER A 67 6.36 6.44 13.07
N GLU A 68 6.82 5.19 12.92
CA GLU A 68 7.49 4.44 13.98
C GLU A 68 8.77 5.16 14.46
N VAL A 69 9.58 5.65 13.51
CA VAL A 69 10.83 6.36 13.80
C VAL A 69 10.57 7.74 14.41
N LEU A 70 9.59 8.49 13.89
CA LEU A 70 9.31 9.85 14.34
C LEU A 70 8.51 9.93 15.65
N GLN A 71 7.65 8.94 15.93
CA GLN A 71 6.72 8.97 17.07
C GLN A 71 7.08 7.94 18.16
N GLU A 72 8.24 7.29 18.05
CA GLU A 72 8.76 6.25 18.97
C GLU A 72 7.76 5.10 19.24
N TRP A 73 6.86 4.83 18.29
CA TRP A 73 5.87 3.78 18.45
C TRP A 73 6.53 2.40 18.40
N ARG A 74 6.04 1.47 19.23
CA ARG A 74 6.47 0.06 19.18
C ARG A 74 5.49 -0.74 18.34
N ILE A 75 5.64 -0.66 17.02
CA ILE A 75 4.84 -1.45 16.08
C ILE A 75 5.39 -2.87 16.03
N HIS A 76 4.53 -3.87 16.21
CA HIS A 76 4.89 -5.28 16.16
C HIS A 76 4.85 -5.78 14.69
N PRO A 77 5.76 -6.67 14.23
CA PRO A 77 5.75 -7.18 12.84
C PRO A 77 4.40 -7.76 12.38
N MET A 78 3.64 -8.35 13.30
CA MET A 78 2.28 -8.86 13.04
C MET A 78 1.34 -7.77 12.49
N GLN A 79 1.53 -6.51 12.90
CA GLN A 79 0.68 -5.40 12.46
C GLN A 79 0.96 -5.04 11.00
N TYR A 80 2.23 -5.07 10.57
CA TYR A 80 2.60 -4.93 9.16
C TYR A 80 2.00 -6.05 8.31
N LEU A 81 1.97 -7.29 8.84
CA LEU A 81 1.36 -8.43 8.15
C LEU A 81 -0.15 -8.22 7.95
N LEU A 82 -0.87 -7.78 8.99
CA LEU A 82 -2.31 -7.51 8.89
C LEU A 82 -2.64 -6.38 7.92
N VAL A 83 -1.86 -5.28 7.95
CA VAL A 83 -2.02 -4.16 7.01
C VAL A 83 -1.75 -4.60 5.58
N GLY A 84 -0.65 -5.34 5.35
CA GLY A 84 -0.35 -5.91 4.04
C GLY A 84 -1.44 -6.88 3.57
N ALA A 85 -1.97 -7.72 4.47
CA ALA A 85 -3.04 -8.65 4.13
C ALA A 85 -4.31 -7.90 3.68
N ALA A 86 -4.67 -6.81 4.35
CA ALA A 86 -5.76 -5.95 3.93
C ALA A 86 -5.50 -5.32 2.53
N LEU A 87 -4.27 -4.88 2.26
CA LEU A 87 -3.85 -4.38 0.95
C LEU A 87 -3.94 -5.46 -0.15
N SER A 88 -3.63 -6.73 0.16
CA SER A 88 -3.79 -7.83 -0.79
C SER A 88 -5.26 -8.18 -1.02
N ILE A 89 -6.07 -8.20 0.05
CA ILE A 89 -7.52 -8.46 -0.02
C ILE A 89 -8.22 -7.41 -0.89
N PHE A 90 -7.78 -6.15 -0.84
CA PHE A 90 -8.28 -5.11 -1.74
C PHE A 90 -8.24 -5.54 -3.22
N TYR A 91 -7.13 -6.12 -3.69
CA TYR A 91 -6.99 -6.54 -5.09
C TYR A 91 -7.86 -7.75 -5.44
N LEU A 92 -8.05 -8.67 -4.48
CA LEU A 92 -8.96 -9.80 -4.64
C LEU A 92 -10.42 -9.32 -4.72
N LEU A 93 -10.81 -8.40 -3.84
CA LEU A 93 -12.12 -7.75 -3.87
C LEU A 93 -12.31 -6.98 -5.17
N LEU A 94 -11.32 -6.21 -5.60
CA LEU A 94 -11.38 -5.46 -6.86
C LEU A 94 -11.63 -6.41 -8.04
N LEU A 95 -10.88 -7.51 -8.14
CA LEU A 95 -11.06 -8.50 -9.21
C LEU A 95 -12.45 -9.13 -9.16
N SER A 96 -12.89 -9.60 -7.99
CA SER A 96 -14.17 -10.29 -7.82
C SER A 96 -15.38 -9.35 -8.01
N LEU A 97 -15.34 -8.14 -7.46
CA LEU A 97 -16.45 -7.20 -7.61
C LEU A 97 -16.51 -6.60 -9.01
N ALA A 98 -15.36 -6.38 -9.65
CA ALA A 98 -15.35 -5.84 -11.00
C ALA A 98 -16.15 -6.73 -11.95
N GLU A 99 -16.03 -8.06 -11.81
CA GLU A 99 -16.79 -9.05 -12.59
C GLU A 99 -18.32 -8.86 -12.51
N HIS A 100 -18.84 -8.21 -11.46
CA HIS A 100 -20.27 -8.00 -11.23
C HIS A 100 -20.75 -6.56 -11.48
N ILE A 101 -19.97 -5.55 -11.07
CA ILE A 101 -20.41 -4.13 -11.06
C ILE A 101 -19.50 -3.19 -11.86
N GLY A 102 -18.48 -3.72 -12.55
CA GLY A 102 -17.52 -2.96 -13.35
C GLY A 102 -16.37 -2.34 -12.53
N PHE A 103 -15.30 -1.94 -13.22
CA PHE A 103 -14.04 -1.54 -12.59
C PHE A 103 -14.18 -0.36 -11.62
N THR A 104 -14.83 0.73 -12.04
CA THR A 104 -14.84 1.98 -11.27
C THR A 104 -15.63 1.84 -9.97
N ALA A 105 -16.79 1.16 -10.02
CA ALA A 105 -17.60 0.90 -8.84
C ALA A 105 -16.91 -0.10 -7.89
N ALA A 106 -16.34 -1.18 -8.44
CA ALA A 106 -15.58 -2.15 -7.66
C ALA A 106 -14.36 -1.52 -6.96
N TYR A 107 -13.65 -0.62 -7.64
CA TYR A 107 -12.53 0.12 -7.06
C TYR A 107 -12.99 0.99 -5.89
N ALA A 108 -14.05 1.78 -6.07
CA ALA A 108 -14.56 2.67 -5.04
C ALA A 108 -15.04 1.89 -3.81
N VAL A 109 -15.83 0.82 -4.00
CA VAL A 109 -16.33 -0.02 -2.91
C VAL A 109 -15.18 -0.75 -2.21
N GLY A 110 -14.26 -1.35 -2.97
CA GLY A 110 -13.11 -2.05 -2.43
C GLY A 110 -12.18 -1.13 -1.63
N ALA A 111 -11.90 0.07 -2.17
CA ALA A 111 -11.06 1.06 -1.51
C ALA A 111 -11.74 1.57 -0.23
N PHE A 112 -13.04 1.88 -0.28
CA PHE A 112 -13.79 2.32 0.89
C PHE A 112 -13.83 1.23 1.98
N ALA A 113 -14.04 -0.03 1.61
CA ALA A 113 -14.02 -1.15 2.54
C ALA A 113 -12.64 -1.33 3.19
N CYS A 114 -11.56 -1.30 2.42
CA CYS A 114 -10.21 -1.44 2.95
C CYS A 114 -9.77 -0.24 3.79
N ILE A 115 -10.07 0.99 3.37
CA ILE A 115 -9.77 2.20 4.16
C ILE A 115 -10.54 2.17 5.48
N SER A 116 -11.82 1.79 5.48
CA SER A 116 -12.64 1.69 6.69
C SER A 116 -12.12 0.60 7.64
N LEU A 117 -11.76 -0.57 7.10
CA LEU A 117 -11.17 -1.66 7.88
C LEU A 117 -9.83 -1.24 8.52
N LEU A 118 -8.96 -0.59 7.75
CA LEU A 118 -7.67 -0.10 8.26
C LEU A 118 -7.84 1.05 9.25
N PHE A 119 -8.76 1.98 9.02
CA PHE A 119 -9.09 3.05 9.97
C PHE A 119 -9.56 2.47 11.30
N TRP A 120 -10.50 1.53 11.27
CA TRP A 120 -11.00 0.85 12.46
C TRP A 120 -9.88 0.10 13.20
N TYR A 121 -9.06 -0.66 12.47
CA TYR A 121 -7.92 -1.36 13.05
C TYR A 121 -6.89 -0.40 13.68
N LEU A 122 -6.54 0.68 12.97
CA LEU A 122 -5.59 1.68 13.47
C LEU A 122 -6.10 2.42 14.69
N HIS A 123 -7.42 2.64 14.79
CA HIS A 123 -8.03 3.26 15.96
C HIS A 123 -7.77 2.46 17.24
N PHE A 124 -7.72 1.13 17.18
CA PHE A 124 -7.39 0.28 18.34
C PHE A 124 -5.90 0.13 18.57
N VAL A 125 -5.10 0.15 17.50
CA VAL A 125 -3.66 -0.15 17.57
C VAL A 125 -2.82 1.08 17.93
N LEU A 126 -3.19 2.26 17.42
CA LEU A 126 -2.48 3.49 17.71
C LEU A 126 -3.08 4.14 18.95
N ALA A 127 -2.23 4.42 19.95
CA ALA A 127 -2.65 5.11 21.16
C ALA A 127 -3.08 6.57 20.92
N THR A 128 -2.76 7.17 19.76
CA THR A 128 -2.98 8.59 19.47
C THR A 128 -3.93 8.80 18.30
N THR A 129 -5.02 9.54 18.53
CA THR A 129 -6.03 9.87 17.50
C THR A 129 -5.45 10.64 16.31
N ARG A 130 -4.51 11.58 16.56
CA ARG A 130 -3.79 12.32 15.52
C ARG A 130 -3.06 11.39 14.55
N GLY A 131 -2.47 10.33 15.08
CA GLY A 131 -1.76 9.30 14.32
C GLY A 131 -2.68 8.52 13.37
N VAL A 132 -3.85 8.13 13.86
CA VAL A 132 -4.89 7.42 13.10
C VAL A 132 -5.36 8.26 11.92
N TYR A 133 -5.70 9.54 12.16
CA TYR A 133 -6.13 10.44 11.09
C TYR A 133 -5.03 10.67 10.05
N MET A 134 -3.77 10.84 10.48
CA MET A 134 -2.64 11.01 9.56
C MET A 134 -2.45 9.77 8.65
N MET A 135 -2.46 8.57 9.23
CA MET A 135 -2.33 7.32 8.47
C MET A 135 -3.50 7.08 7.53
N THR A 136 -4.70 7.40 7.97
CA THR A 136 -5.92 7.20 7.16
C THR A 136 -5.98 8.20 6.02
N ALA A 137 -5.58 9.46 6.25
CA ALA A 137 -5.43 10.46 5.19
C ALA A 137 -4.39 10.01 4.16
N LEU A 138 -3.26 9.45 4.63
CA LEU A 138 -2.22 8.91 3.74
C LEU A 138 -2.72 7.71 2.93
N LEU A 139 -3.46 6.77 3.54
CA LEU A 139 -4.11 5.67 2.83
C LEU A 139 -5.08 6.18 1.77
N MET A 140 -5.94 7.14 2.12
CA MET A 140 -6.88 7.75 1.19
C MET A 140 -6.16 8.42 0.00
N ALA A 141 -5.08 9.16 0.27
CA ALA A 141 -4.25 9.74 -0.77
C ALA A 141 -3.58 8.68 -1.65
N ALA A 142 -3.10 7.58 -1.05
CA ALA A 142 -2.43 6.51 -1.77
C ALA A 142 -3.40 5.76 -2.71
N TYR A 143 -4.60 5.40 -2.23
CA TYR A 143 -5.67 4.84 -3.07
C TYR A 143 -6.15 5.85 -4.13
N GLY A 144 -6.35 7.12 -3.77
CA GLY A 144 -6.73 8.15 -4.73
C GLY A 144 -5.70 8.32 -5.85
N THR A 145 -4.42 8.31 -5.51
CA THR A 145 -3.35 8.43 -6.51
C THR A 145 -3.26 7.17 -7.38
N MET A 146 -3.46 5.98 -6.81
CA MET A 146 -3.56 4.73 -7.58
C MET A 146 -4.71 4.77 -8.58
N PHE A 147 -5.87 5.31 -8.21
CA PHE A 147 -6.99 5.48 -9.13
C PHE A 147 -6.61 6.36 -10.33
N VAL A 148 -5.92 7.48 -10.09
CA VAL A 148 -5.40 8.36 -11.16
C VAL A 148 -4.40 7.61 -12.05
N LEU A 149 -3.46 6.86 -11.46
CA LEU A 149 -2.48 6.06 -12.20
C LEU A 149 -3.11 4.99 -13.08
N VAL A 150 -4.23 4.41 -12.67
CA VAL A 150 -4.89 3.38 -13.47
C VAL A 150 -5.70 4.00 -14.62
N LYS A 151 -6.34 5.15 -14.39
CA LYS A 151 -7.14 5.85 -15.42
C LYS A 151 -6.28 6.53 -16.49
N MET A 152 -5.12 7.07 -16.13
CA MET A 152 -4.30 7.90 -17.03
C MET A 152 -3.36 7.10 -17.94
N GLN A 153 -3.88 6.11 -18.68
CA GLN A 153 -3.12 5.14 -19.47
C GLN A 153 -1.94 5.71 -20.30
N GLN A 154 -2.08 6.90 -20.89
CA GLN A 154 -1.03 7.53 -21.70
C GLN A 154 0.01 8.30 -20.88
N TYR A 155 -0.31 8.67 -19.64
CA TYR A 155 0.53 9.45 -18.73
C TYR A 155 1.01 8.65 -17.51
N ASN A 156 0.85 7.32 -17.51
CA ASN A 156 1.25 6.46 -16.39
C ASN A 156 2.71 6.67 -15.95
N LEU A 157 3.64 6.86 -16.89
CA LEU A 157 5.04 7.08 -16.57
C LEU A 157 5.26 8.42 -15.86
N LEU A 158 4.57 9.48 -16.33
CA LEU A 158 4.66 10.83 -15.76
C LEU A 158 4.01 10.90 -14.37
N ALA A 159 2.80 10.35 -14.24
CA ALA A 159 2.10 10.32 -12.97
C ALA A 159 2.85 9.45 -11.94
N GLY A 160 3.43 8.33 -12.38
CA GLY A 160 4.23 7.45 -11.53
C GLY A 160 5.54 8.10 -11.07
N SER A 161 6.28 8.76 -11.97
CA SER A 161 7.52 9.47 -11.59
C SER A 161 7.24 10.65 -10.67
N CYS A 162 6.16 11.39 -10.90
CA CYS A 162 5.73 12.47 -10.02
C CYS A 162 5.36 11.95 -8.62
N LEU A 163 4.63 10.84 -8.52
CA LEU A 163 4.31 10.17 -7.26
C LEU A 163 5.59 9.77 -6.52
N LEU A 164 6.50 9.08 -7.19
CA LEU A 164 7.77 8.65 -6.58
C LEU A 164 8.62 9.83 -6.12
N PHE A 165 8.66 10.91 -6.91
CA PHE A 165 9.35 12.14 -6.56
C PHE A 165 8.74 12.80 -5.31
N ALA A 166 7.41 12.94 -5.26
CA ALA A 166 6.70 13.49 -4.11
C ALA A 166 6.87 12.64 -2.85
N ALA A 167 6.83 11.31 -2.99
CA ALA A 167 7.08 10.38 -1.90
C ALA A 167 8.51 10.51 -1.36
N LEU A 168 9.52 10.57 -2.24
CA LEU A 168 10.90 10.78 -1.85
C LEU A 168 11.10 12.13 -1.17
N PHE A 169 10.54 13.20 -1.72
CA PHE A 169 10.58 14.54 -1.13
C PHE A 169 9.98 14.53 0.29
N THR A 170 8.83 13.87 0.45
CA THR A 170 8.16 13.74 1.76
C THR A 170 9.06 13.02 2.76
N VAL A 171 9.65 11.88 2.38
CA VAL A 171 10.58 11.15 3.23
C VAL A 171 11.76 12.04 3.62
N MET A 172 12.43 12.68 2.65
CA MET A 172 13.58 13.56 2.90
C MET A 172 13.22 14.75 3.81
N TYR A 173 12.03 15.33 3.64
CA TYR A 173 11.58 16.46 4.45
C TYR A 173 11.39 16.05 5.92
N TYR A 174 10.71 14.92 6.16
CA TYR A 174 10.44 14.43 7.50
C TYR A 174 11.66 13.82 8.20
N THR A 175 12.61 13.27 7.45
CA THR A 175 13.84 12.69 8.02
C THR A 175 14.96 13.70 8.25
N ARG A 176 14.77 14.98 7.89
CA ARG A 176 15.79 16.04 7.98
C ARG A 176 16.37 16.23 9.38
N GLU A 177 15.56 16.01 10.42
CA GLU A 177 15.93 16.24 11.82
C GLU A 177 16.30 14.95 12.56
N ILE A 178 16.39 13.82 11.85
CA ILE A 178 16.75 12.52 12.43
C ILE A 178 18.28 12.40 12.50
N ASP A 179 18.82 12.28 13.71
CA ASP A 179 20.23 11.96 13.94
C ASP A 179 20.49 10.45 13.73
N TRP A 180 20.80 10.10 12.48
CA TRP A 180 21.07 8.73 12.06
C TRP A 180 22.28 8.10 12.77
N TYR A 181 23.22 8.91 13.25
CA TYR A 181 24.45 8.43 13.89
C TYR A 181 24.26 8.15 15.39
N ALA A 182 23.33 8.86 16.06
CA ALA A 182 22.98 8.58 17.45
C ALA A 182 22.31 7.20 17.63
N LEU A 183 21.60 6.70 16.61
CA LEU A 183 20.90 5.40 16.62
C LEU A 183 21.83 4.16 16.54
N GLY A 184 23.13 4.36 16.31
CA GLY A 184 24.11 3.29 16.09
C GLY A 184 25.17 3.11 17.18
N LYS A 185 25.28 4.00 18.18
CA LYS A 185 26.27 3.85 19.26
C LYS A 185 25.75 2.84 20.31
N PRO A 186 26.43 1.71 20.54
CA PRO A 186 26.23 0.97 21.78
C PRO A 186 26.61 1.91 22.92
N ALA A 187 25.75 2.02 23.94
CA ALA A 187 26.04 2.79 25.14
C ALA A 187 27.44 2.43 25.63
N GLY A 188 28.36 3.40 25.60
CA GLY A 188 29.68 3.25 26.17
C GLY A 188 29.51 2.88 27.63
N LYS A 189 30.05 1.72 28.02
CA LYS A 189 30.38 1.43 29.40
C LYS A 189 31.63 2.24 29.70
N GLU A 190 31.47 3.33 30.44
CA GLU A 190 32.53 3.84 31.32
C GLU A 190 32.47 3.08 32.64
#